data_AF-A0A0G0TT03-F1
#
_entry.id   AF-A0A0G0TT03-F1
#
_cell.length_a   1.000
_cell.length_b   1.000
_cell.length_c   1.000
_cell.angle_alpha   90.00
_cell.angle_beta   90.00
_cell.angle_gamma   90.00
#
_symmetry.space_group_name_H-M   'P 1'
#
loop_
_entity.id
_entity.type
_entity.pdbx_description
1 polymer ?
#
loop_
_entity_poly.entity_id
_entity_poly.type
_entity_poly.pdbx_seq_one_letter_code
_entity_poly.pdbx_strand_id
1 'polypeptide(L)'
;MRFLSKLFLVCLLVASGYWLVASDVRAQPACDLCGFCQGGEAPAGYSECLQCLYEYDLDPSASLPIPDLPNPVNDKSWTVIGCVETTPGGFVVKALQFVTTVSGGIIFVILLYGSFLVLTSAGDPVQLTKGKSLIRSGIVALLLILFSVLILRFIGVTLLKIPGFE
;
A
#
# COMPACT_ATOMS: atom_id res chain seq x y z
N MET A 1 7.93 -31.41 16.42
CA MET A 1 8.13 -30.50 17.59
C MET A 1 8.93 -29.23 17.28
N ARG A 2 9.94 -29.22 16.38
CA ARG A 2 10.74 -28.01 16.07
C ARG A 2 9.99 -26.91 15.27
N PHE A 3 8.89 -27.25 14.60
CA PHE A 3 8.09 -26.30 13.81
C PHE A 3 7.12 -25.49 14.69
N LEU A 4 6.55 -26.11 15.74
CA LEU A 4 5.64 -25.47 16.69
C LEU A 4 6.35 -24.41 17.56
N SER A 5 7.60 -24.69 17.95
CA SER A 5 8.44 -23.75 18.71
C SER A 5 8.83 -22.50 17.90
N LYS A 6 9.11 -22.65 16.60
CA LYS A 6 9.40 -21.51 15.72
C LYS A 6 8.16 -20.67 15.44
N LEU A 7 6.98 -21.29 15.36
CA LEU A 7 5.70 -20.58 15.20
C LEU A 7 5.37 -19.72 16.43
N PHE A 8 5.64 -20.22 17.64
CA PHE A 8 5.40 -19.51 18.89
C PHE A 8 6.33 -18.29 19.06
N LEU A 9 7.59 -18.42 18.65
CA LEU A 9 8.59 -17.35 18.73
C LEU A 9 8.30 -16.23 17.72
N VAL A 10 7.82 -16.57 16.52
CA VAL A 10 7.36 -15.59 15.52
C VAL A 10 6.10 -14.87 16.01
N CYS A 11 5.17 -15.56 16.67
CA CYS A 11 3.96 -14.96 17.23
C CYS A 11 4.27 -13.99 18.38
N LEU A 12 5.23 -14.32 19.24
CA LEU A 12 5.71 -13.45 20.32
C LEU A 12 6.43 -12.19 19.79
N LEU A 13 7.22 -12.31 18.72
CA LEU A 13 7.88 -11.15 18.09
C LEU A 13 6.84 -10.20 17.49
N VAL A 14 5.83 -10.73 16.81
CA VAL A 14 4.73 -9.95 16.26
C VAL A 14 3.95 -9.27 17.40
N ALA A 15 3.59 -10.00 18.46
CA ALA A 15 2.89 -9.45 19.61
C ALA A 15 3.69 -8.37 20.36
N SER A 16 5.02 -8.51 20.46
CA SER A 16 5.90 -7.51 21.08
C SER A 16 6.01 -6.22 20.27
N GLY A 17 5.89 -6.32 18.93
CA GLY A 17 5.85 -5.16 18.04
C GLY A 17 4.55 -4.36 18.15
N TYR A 18 3.42 -5.01 18.45
CA TYR A 18 2.12 -4.35 18.60
C TYR A 18 1.97 -3.52 19.87
N TRP A 19 2.77 -3.77 20.92
CA TRP A 19 2.64 -3.05 22.20
C TRP A 19 3.41 -1.72 22.25
N LEU A 20 4.36 -1.49 21.33
CA LEU A 20 5.15 -0.26 21.29
C LEU A 20 4.48 0.91 20.53
N VAL A 21 3.34 0.71 19.87
CA VAL A 21 2.61 1.76 19.13
C VAL A 21 1.49 2.40 19.98
N ALA A 22 1.77 2.69 21.25
CA ALA A 22 0.78 3.31 22.14
C ALA A 22 1.44 4.36 23.07
N SER A 23 1.90 5.48 22.50
CA SER A 23 2.19 6.76 23.19
C SER A 23 2.41 7.79 22.07
N ASP A 24 1.80 8.96 21.92
CA ASP A 24 1.31 9.97 22.87
C ASP A 24 0.37 10.92 22.07
N VAL A 25 -0.93 11.03 22.39
CA VAL A 25 -1.83 12.03 21.76
C VAL A 25 -1.85 13.26 22.67
N ARG A 26 -0.77 14.04 22.65
CA ARG A 26 -0.73 15.33 23.33
C ARG A 26 -1.38 16.38 22.45
N ALA A 27 -2.47 16.95 22.98
CA ALA A 27 -3.06 18.24 22.66
C ALA A 27 -2.50 18.93 21.41
N GLN A 28 -3.10 18.67 20.24
CA GLN A 28 -2.75 19.39 19.02
C GLN A 28 -3.44 20.76 19.00
N PRO A 29 -2.75 21.84 18.58
CA PRO A 29 -3.42 23.03 18.02
C PRO A 29 -4.38 22.58 16.90
N ALA A 30 -5.39 23.38 16.55
CA ALA A 30 -6.28 23.05 15.43
C ALA A 30 -5.43 22.85 14.16
N CYS A 31 -5.22 21.59 13.77
CA CYS A 31 -4.50 21.19 12.58
C CYS A 31 -5.52 20.80 11.53
N ASP A 32 -5.21 21.03 10.26
CA ASP A 32 -6.03 20.57 9.15
C ASP A 32 -6.03 19.05 9.03
N LEU A 33 -6.99 18.48 8.28
CA LEU A 33 -7.02 17.03 7.98
C LEU A 33 -5.72 16.51 7.33
N CYS A 34 -4.94 17.41 6.72
CA CYS A 34 -3.63 17.11 6.14
C CYS A 34 -2.46 17.23 7.12
N GLY A 35 -2.71 17.49 8.41
CA GLY A 35 -1.71 17.51 9.47
C GLY A 35 -0.87 18.79 9.55
N PHE A 36 -1.23 19.83 8.79
CA PHE A 36 -0.60 21.15 8.93
C PHE A 36 -1.19 21.89 10.13
N CYS A 37 -0.31 22.41 10.97
CA CYS A 37 -0.67 23.16 12.17
C CYS A 37 -0.04 24.55 12.09
N GLN A 38 -0.80 25.59 12.44
CA GLN A 38 -0.32 26.99 12.39
C GLN A 38 1.00 27.17 13.17
N GLY A 39 2.03 27.67 12.50
CA GLY A 39 3.36 27.92 13.07
C GLY A 39 4.39 26.79 12.93
N GLY A 40 4.07 25.71 12.21
CA GLY A 40 5.00 24.62 11.89
C GLY A 40 5.42 24.59 10.41
N GLU A 41 6.49 23.85 10.13
CA GLU A 41 6.89 23.50 8.75
C GLU A 41 5.93 22.43 8.19
N ALA A 42 5.58 22.52 6.90
CA ALA A 42 4.67 21.55 6.29
C ALA A 42 5.30 20.15 6.21
N PRO A 43 4.55 19.07 6.52
CA PRO A 43 5.04 17.71 6.38
C PRO A 43 5.23 17.33 4.90
N ALA A 44 6.14 16.39 4.64
CA ALA A 44 6.34 15.85 3.29
C ALA A 44 5.03 15.21 2.79
N GLY A 45 4.52 15.66 1.64
CA GLY A 45 3.25 15.19 1.06
C GLY A 45 2.02 16.07 1.34
N TYR A 46 2.19 17.24 1.98
CA TYR A 46 1.09 18.16 2.25
C TYR A 46 0.33 18.60 0.98
N SER A 47 1.05 18.86 -0.13
CA SER A 47 0.44 19.24 -1.41
C SER A 47 -0.40 18.12 -2.04
N GLU A 48 -0.02 16.85 -1.84
CA GLU A 48 -0.75 15.71 -2.37
C GLU A 48 -2.01 15.42 -1.54
N CYS A 49 -1.94 15.66 -0.23
CA CYS A 49 -3.12 15.62 0.62
C CYS A 49 -4.12 16.71 0.24
N LEU A 50 -3.64 17.93 -0.05
CA LEU A 50 -4.49 19.03 -0.52
C LEU A 50 -5.22 18.66 -1.82
N GLN A 51 -4.51 18.11 -2.80
CA GLN A 51 -5.09 17.65 -4.08
C GLN A 51 -6.07 16.48 -3.94
N CYS A 52 -5.99 15.73 -2.83
CA CYS A 52 -6.87 14.59 -2.56
C CYS A 52 -8.16 14.98 -1.84
N LEU A 53 -8.05 15.82 -0.80
CA LEU A 53 -9.18 16.16 0.07
C LEU A 53 -10.01 17.35 -0.45
N TYR A 54 -9.36 18.25 -1.18
CA TYR A 54 -9.98 19.47 -1.67
C TYR A 54 -9.98 19.41 -3.19
N GLU A 55 -11.18 19.34 -3.77
CA GLU A 55 -11.37 19.54 -5.19
C GLU A 55 -11.04 21.02 -5.48
N TYR A 56 -9.90 21.30 -6.11
CA TYR A 56 -9.59 22.65 -6.60
C TYR A 56 -10.32 22.88 -7.91
N ASP A 57 -11.64 23.05 -7.84
CA ASP A 57 -12.38 23.69 -8.92
C ASP A 57 -11.99 25.18 -8.92
N LEU A 58 -11.40 25.63 -10.02
CA LEU A 58 -11.20 27.05 -10.29
C LEU A 58 -12.57 27.70 -10.46
N ASP A 59 -13.24 28.02 -9.37
CA ASP A 59 -14.41 28.90 -9.42
C ASP A 59 -13.92 30.35 -9.58
N PRO A 60 -14.12 31.00 -10.74
CA PRO A 60 -13.58 32.33 -11.01
C PRO A 60 -14.27 33.44 -10.19
N SER A 61 -15.14 33.10 -9.23
CA SER A 61 -15.89 34.05 -8.41
C SER A 61 -15.54 34.06 -6.91
N ALA A 62 -14.60 33.22 -6.46
CA ALA A 62 -14.22 33.20 -5.04
C ALA A 62 -13.16 34.28 -4.71
N SER A 63 -13.61 35.50 -4.45
CA SER A 63 -12.81 36.48 -3.71
C SER A 63 -12.93 36.20 -2.22
N LEU A 64 -12.06 35.37 -1.63
CA LEU A 64 -12.09 35.14 -0.18
C LEU A 64 -10.71 35.33 0.48
N PRO A 65 -10.61 36.22 1.49
CA PRO A 65 -9.57 36.19 2.50
C PRO A 65 -9.68 34.86 3.26
N ILE A 66 -8.57 34.31 3.70
CA ILE A 66 -8.47 33.00 4.39
C ILE A 66 -9.29 33.04 5.70
N PRO A 67 -10.48 32.42 5.79
CA PRO A 67 -10.72 31.37 6.78
C PRO A 67 -11.65 30.21 6.35
N ASP A 68 -12.21 30.18 5.14
CA ASP A 68 -13.13 29.12 4.71
C ASP A 68 -12.39 28.10 3.82
N LEU A 69 -11.82 27.07 4.44
CA LEU A 69 -11.33 25.91 3.70
C LEU A 69 -12.57 25.20 3.12
N PRO A 70 -12.63 24.91 1.81
CA PRO A 70 -13.75 24.20 1.21
C PRO A 70 -13.98 22.91 1.98
N ASN A 71 -15.24 22.58 2.25
CA ASN A 71 -15.60 21.37 2.99
C ASN A 71 -14.89 20.16 2.35
N PRO A 72 -14.20 19.32 3.14
CA PRO A 72 -13.48 18.19 2.58
C PRO A 72 -14.47 17.27 1.85
N VAL A 73 -14.05 16.77 0.69
CA VAL A 73 -14.86 15.83 -0.08
C VAL A 73 -14.98 14.55 0.73
N ASN A 74 -16.18 14.27 1.26
CA ASN A 74 -16.42 13.09 2.10
C ASN A 74 -16.19 11.76 1.36
N ASP A 75 -16.10 11.82 0.03
CA ASP A 75 -15.90 10.67 -0.84
C ASP A 75 -14.40 10.36 -1.08
N LYS A 76 -13.48 11.13 -0.48
CA LYS A 76 -12.03 10.93 -0.60
C LYS A 76 -11.37 10.95 0.77
N SER A 77 -10.42 10.05 0.99
CA SER A 77 -9.69 9.93 2.26
C SER A 77 -8.20 9.87 2.00
N TRP A 78 -7.44 10.73 2.69
CA TRP A 78 -5.99 10.71 2.67
C TRP A 78 -5.46 9.68 3.65
N THR A 79 -4.69 8.73 3.15
CA THR A 79 -4.10 7.65 3.95
C THR A 79 -2.62 7.51 3.62
N VAL A 80 -1.89 6.71 4.39
CA VAL A 80 -0.46 6.42 4.15
C VAL A 80 -0.18 5.83 2.77
N ILE A 81 -1.20 5.24 2.12
CA ILE A 81 -1.11 4.69 0.76
C ILE A 81 -1.50 5.70 -0.34
N GLY A 82 -1.72 6.97 0.03
CA GLY A 82 -2.15 8.05 -0.83
C GLY A 82 -3.66 8.31 -0.77
N CYS A 83 -4.17 8.97 -1.81
CA CYS A 83 -5.59 9.30 -1.94
C CYS A 83 -6.44 8.07 -2.25
N VAL A 84 -7.42 7.78 -1.39
CA VAL A 84 -8.38 6.70 -1.57
C VAL A 84 -9.77 7.30 -1.76
N GLU A 85 -10.38 7.02 -2.90
CA GLU A 85 -11.78 7.35 -3.15
C GLU A 85 -12.66 6.26 -2.54
N THR A 86 -13.71 6.64 -1.82
CA THR A 86 -14.70 5.73 -1.23
C THR A 86 -15.75 5.28 -2.24
N THR A 87 -15.69 5.78 -3.48
CA THR A 87 -16.47 5.28 -4.60
C THR A 87 -16.10 3.81 -4.89
N PRO A 88 -17.08 2.96 -5.24
CA PRO A 88 -16.83 1.53 -5.45
C PRO A 88 -15.85 1.25 -6.59
N GLY A 89 -15.76 2.14 -7.58
CA GLY A 89 -14.77 2.05 -8.66
C GLY A 89 -13.37 2.39 -8.18
N GLY A 90 -13.17 3.59 -7.61
CA GLY A 90 -11.85 4.09 -7.20
C GLY A 90 -11.23 3.28 -6.07
N PHE A 91 -12.04 2.79 -5.12
CA PHE A 91 -11.58 1.94 -4.03
C PHE A 91 -10.94 0.64 -4.54
N VAL A 92 -11.58 -0.02 -5.52
CA VAL A 92 -11.10 -1.28 -6.08
C VAL A 92 -9.77 -1.06 -6.80
N VAL A 93 -9.61 0.03 -7.56
CA VAL A 93 -8.35 0.34 -8.25
C VAL A 93 -7.20 0.53 -7.26
N LYS A 94 -7.42 1.32 -6.21
CA LYS A 94 -6.39 1.58 -5.18
C LYS A 94 -6.06 0.33 -4.38
N ALA A 95 -7.04 -0.47 -4.01
CA ALA A 95 -6.83 -1.74 -3.32
C ALA A 95 -6.01 -2.72 -4.19
N LEU A 96 -6.29 -2.81 -5.49
CA LEU A 96 -5.50 -3.64 -6.41
C LEU A 96 -4.06 -3.15 -6.53
N GLN A 97 -3.85 -1.85 -6.72
CA GLN A 97 -2.50 -1.28 -6.82
C GLN A 97 -1.67 -1.56 -5.56
N PHE A 98 -2.30 -1.50 -4.39
CA PHE A 98 -1.66 -1.82 -3.12
C PHE A 98 -1.27 -3.31 -3.06
N VAL A 99 -2.22 -4.21 -3.32
CA VAL A 99 -1.96 -5.67 -3.28
C VAL A 99 -0.89 -6.07 -4.28
N THR A 100 -0.89 -5.50 -5.49
CA THR A 100 0.14 -5.79 -6.51
C THR A 100 1.53 -5.32 -6.11
N THR A 101 1.63 -4.16 -5.46
CA THR A 101 2.90 -3.61 -4.98
C THR A 101 3.47 -4.48 -3.86
N VAL A 102 2.65 -4.81 -2.87
CA VAL A 102 3.06 -5.61 -1.71
C VAL A 102 3.42 -7.04 -2.14
N SER A 103 2.59 -7.68 -2.96
CA SER A 103 2.85 -9.05 -3.44
C SER A 103 4.09 -9.12 -4.32
N GLY A 104 4.31 -8.15 -5.21
CA GLY A 104 5.52 -8.05 -6.02
C GLY A 104 6.79 -8.00 -5.16
N GLY A 105 6.78 -7.19 -4.10
CA GLY A 105 7.89 -7.11 -3.15
C GLY A 105 8.14 -8.43 -2.41
N ILE A 106 7.10 -9.10 -1.93
CA ILE A 106 7.23 -10.37 -1.20
C ILE A 106 7.79 -11.47 -2.12
N ILE A 107 7.27 -11.57 -3.34
CA ILE A 107 7.71 -12.59 -4.30
C ILE A 107 9.15 -12.34 -4.73
N PHE A 108 9.54 -11.08 -4.92
CA PHE A 108 10.92 -10.71 -5.21
C PHE A 108 11.89 -11.24 -4.14
N VAL A 109 11.56 -11.08 -2.86
CA VAL A 109 12.38 -11.60 -1.76
C VAL A 109 12.44 -13.14 -1.77
N ILE A 110 11.34 -13.83 -2.05
CA ILE A 110 11.30 -15.30 -2.16
C ILE A 110 12.21 -15.79 -3.31
N LEU A 111 12.19 -15.09 -4.46
CA LEU A 111 13.03 -15.43 -5.60
C LEU A 111 14.52 -15.22 -5.29
N LEU A 112 14.88 -14.12 -4.62
CA LEU A 112 16.25 -13.89 -4.17
C LEU A 112 16.72 -14.99 -3.21
N TYR A 113 15.90 -15.33 -2.21
CA TYR A 113 16.22 -16.38 -1.25
C TYR A 113 16.35 -17.76 -1.91
N GLY A 114 15.43 -18.11 -2.80
CA GLY A 114 15.47 -19.37 -3.55
C GLY A 114 16.72 -19.46 -4.44
N SER A 115 17.07 -18.36 -5.11
CA SER A 115 18.27 -18.28 -5.97
C SER A 115 19.55 -18.45 -5.15
N PHE A 116 19.66 -17.77 -4.01
CA PHE A 116 20.80 -17.91 -3.11
C PHE A 116 20.96 -19.35 -2.62
N LEU A 117 19.85 -19.99 -2.23
CA LEU A 117 19.85 -21.36 -1.73
C LEU A 117 20.32 -22.38 -2.79
N VAL A 118 19.97 -22.19 -4.07
CA VAL A 118 20.48 -23.03 -5.17
C VAL A 118 21.99 -22.83 -5.37
N LEU A 119 22.47 -21.58 -5.34
CA LEU A 119 23.88 -21.25 -5.54
C LEU A 119 24.78 -21.78 -4.42
N THR A 120 24.31 -21.74 -3.16
CA THR A 120 25.08 -22.19 -1.99
C THR A 120 24.96 -23.68 -1.69
N SER A 121 24.23 -24.45 -2.51
CA SER A 121 23.93 -25.86 -2.20
C SER A 121 25.14 -26.80 -2.26
N ALA A 122 26.30 -26.39 -2.80
CA ALA A 122 27.56 -27.15 -2.78
C ALA A 122 27.48 -28.64 -3.18
N GLY A 123 26.49 -29.03 -3.99
CA GLY A 123 26.24 -30.42 -4.40
C GLY A 123 25.24 -31.22 -3.56
N ASP A 124 24.64 -30.65 -2.52
CA ASP A 124 23.58 -31.30 -1.73
C ASP A 124 22.24 -31.34 -2.52
N PRO A 125 21.74 -32.53 -2.89
CA PRO A 125 20.51 -32.66 -3.69
C PRO A 125 19.25 -32.19 -2.95
N VAL A 126 19.25 -32.21 -1.61
CA VAL A 126 18.14 -31.77 -0.78
C VAL A 126 17.98 -30.25 -0.84
N GLN A 127 19.09 -29.51 -0.75
CA GLN A 127 19.05 -28.04 -0.84
C GLN A 127 18.75 -27.58 -2.26
N LEU A 128 19.33 -28.23 -3.27
CA LEU A 128 19.03 -27.92 -4.67
C LEU A 128 17.55 -28.08 -5.01
N THR A 129 16.92 -29.15 -4.53
CA THR A 129 15.49 -29.41 -4.78
C THR A 129 14.60 -28.40 -4.07
N LYS A 130 14.95 -28.04 -2.83
CA LYS A 130 14.24 -27.00 -2.07
C LYS A 130 14.31 -25.65 -2.77
N GLY A 131 15.49 -25.21 -3.18
CA GLY A 131 15.66 -23.92 -3.88
C GLY A 131 14.90 -23.88 -5.19
N LYS A 132 14.95 -24.95 -5.98
CA LYS A 132 14.16 -25.08 -7.23
C LYS A 132 12.66 -25.02 -6.98
N SER A 133 12.16 -25.67 -5.92
CA SER A 133 10.74 -25.65 -5.59
C SER A 133 10.26 -24.24 -5.20
N LEU A 134 11.07 -23.49 -4.45
CA LEU A 134 10.79 -22.11 -4.06
C LEU A 134 10.72 -21.20 -5.28
N ILE A 135 11.73 -21.25 -6.15
CA ILE A 135 11.76 -20.45 -7.38
C ILE A 135 10.55 -20.77 -8.26
N ARG A 136 10.24 -22.06 -8.45
CA ARG A 136 9.08 -22.47 -9.26
C ARG A 136 7.78 -21.93 -8.68
N SER A 137 7.58 -22.02 -7.37
CA SER A 137 6.38 -21.50 -6.72
C SER A 137 6.26 -19.96 -6.81
N GLY A 138 7.37 -19.24 -6.68
CA GLY A 138 7.42 -17.79 -6.83
C GLY A 138 7.09 -17.31 -8.24
N ILE A 139 7.62 -18.00 -9.27
CA ILE A 139 7.31 -17.69 -10.68
C ILE A 139 5.82 -17.89 -10.97
N VAL A 140 5.23 -18.99 -10.48
CA VAL A 140 3.79 -19.26 -10.66
C VAL A 140 2.93 -18.18 -9.98
N ALA A 141 3.29 -17.77 -8.75
CA ALA A 141 2.59 -16.71 -8.04
C ALA A 141 2.67 -15.36 -8.77
N LEU A 142 3.86 -14.98 -9.24
CA LEU A 142 4.07 -13.73 -9.98
C LEU A 142 3.25 -13.72 -11.27
N LEU A 143 3.25 -14.84 -11.99
CA LEU A 143 2.50 -14.98 -13.24
C LEU A 143 0.99 -14.90 -13.00
N LEU A 144 0.48 -15.53 -11.93
CA LEU A 144 -0.93 -15.43 -11.54
C LEU A 144 -1.34 -13.99 -11.28
N ILE A 145 -0.56 -13.25 -10.47
CA ILE A 145 -0.86 -11.84 -10.14
C ILE A 145 -0.85 -10.99 -11.41
N LEU A 146 0.16 -11.16 -12.27
CA LEU A 146 0.26 -10.40 -13.52
C LEU A 146 -0.96 -10.64 -14.43
N PHE A 147 -1.36 -11.90 -14.62
CA PHE A 147 -2.55 -12.24 -15.40
C PHE A 147 -3.83 -11.73 -14.75
N SER A 148 -3.93 -11.78 -13.43
CA SER A 148 -5.09 -11.27 -12.68
C SER A 148 -5.30 -9.77 -12.94
N VAL A 149 -4.23 -8.99 -12.88
CA VAL A 149 -4.29 -7.54 -13.13
C VAL A 149 -4.59 -7.25 -14.60
N LEU A 150 -3.98 -8.01 -15.52
CA LEU A 150 -4.19 -7.85 -16.95
C LEU A 150 -5.66 -8.09 -17.32
N ILE A 151 -6.26 -9.18 -16.84
CA ILE A 151 -7.68 -9.49 -17.09
C ILE A 151 -8.58 -8.38 -16.51
N LEU A 152 -8.29 -7.91 -15.29
CA LEU A 152 -9.08 -6.85 -14.68
C LEU A 152 -8.95 -5.52 -15.43
N ARG A 153 -7.76 -5.17 -15.92
CA ARG A 153 -7.55 -3.99 -16.76
C ARG A 153 -8.28 -4.12 -18.10
N PHE A 154 -8.23 -5.30 -18.72
CA PHE A 154 -8.90 -5.55 -19.99
C PHE A 154 -10.42 -5.41 -19.87
N ILE A 155 -11.02 -6.05 -18.85
CA ILE A 155 -12.46 -6.02 -18.63
C ILE A 155 -12.90 -4.67 -18.04
N GLY A 156 -12.16 -4.12 -17.08
CA GLY A 156 -12.48 -2.89 -16.36
C GLY A 156 -12.47 -1.64 -17.26
N VAL A 157 -11.52 -1.56 -18.20
CA VAL A 157 -11.46 -0.46 -19.17
C VAL A 157 -12.48 -0.65 -20.30
N THR A 158 -12.64 -1.87 -20.80
CA THR A 158 -13.43 -2.13 -22.02
C THR A 158 -14.94 -2.24 -21.74
N LEU A 159 -15.35 -2.80 -20.60
CA LEU A 159 -16.77 -3.07 -20.30
C LEU A 159 -17.38 -2.09 -19.29
N LEU A 160 -16.64 -1.72 -18.24
CA LEU A 160 -17.19 -0.89 -17.16
C LEU A 160 -16.75 0.59 -17.23
N LYS A 161 -15.86 0.93 -18.17
CA LYS A 161 -15.42 2.30 -18.50
C LYS A 161 -15.12 3.14 -17.26
N ILE A 162 -14.43 2.54 -16.27
CA ILE A 162 -14.10 3.22 -15.01
C ILE A 162 -13.03 4.28 -15.30
N PRO A 163 -13.31 5.58 -15.13
CA PRO A 163 -12.30 6.62 -15.22
C PRO A 163 -11.32 6.45 -14.05
N GLY A 164 -10.04 6.18 -14.33
CA GLY A 164 -9.04 5.88 -13.29
C GLY A 164 -8.04 4.77 -13.64
N PHE A 165 -8.17 4.13 -14.81
CA PHE A 165 -7.17 3.24 -15.40
C PHE A 165 -6.47 3.89 -16.61
N GLU A 166 -6.15 5.17 -16.51
CA GLU A 166 -5.23 5.86 -17.43
C GLU A 166 -3.78 5.67 -16.99
#